data_AF-G0PFC1-F1
#
_entry.id   AF-G0PFC1-F1
#
_cell.length_a   1.000
_cell.length_b   1.000
_cell.length_c   1.000
_cell.angle_alpha   90.00
_cell.angle_beta   90.00
_cell.angle_gamma   90.00
#
_symmetry.space_group_name_H-M   'P 1'
#
loop_
_entity.id
_entity.type
_entity.pdbx_description
1 polymer ?
#
loop_
_entity_poly.entity_id
_entity_poly.type
_entity_poly.pdbx_seq_one_letter_code
_entity_poly.pdbx_strand_id
1 'polypeptide(L)'
;MELILISTIFFSSLIFCDAQYFPDLQKALEGEQYDPDCVFNYTHVNSKSIKKFPKCDVVYGILVINNATDLTVDQLLAGFSLMKHLKGGVRIENTTFPNISFFPITSEFVDFSVKTYGFFVRNNSELTNIGMLHKIWIYMNDNSESVFRVENNPKLDAKFMCDFGYLYMYTEIVEIQNVWTTGIKLANFENLHPDFCLTIEEMAFFLENEITFLNLQAKICADNRTKINDNSICNFESMGKLPENCNVMMGDLVVNPGDEAHFHKLESVRYVFGSIAVQNTSLENADMLSNIRYIVQLNEFDHPKKTNHSLPRQQCKLVP
;
A
#
# COMPACT_ATOMS: atom_id res chain seq x y z
N MET A 1 45.18 -69.97 -4.11
CA MET A 1 45.86 -68.80 -4.69
C MET A 1 45.22 -68.55 -6.04
N GLU A 2 44.25 -67.66 -6.10
CA GLU A 2 44.06 -66.69 -7.19
C GLU A 2 42.95 -65.72 -6.77
N LEU A 3 43.23 -64.44 -7.03
CA LEU A 3 42.51 -63.25 -6.62
C LEU A 3 41.43 -62.88 -7.65
N ILE A 4 40.28 -62.42 -7.14
CA ILE A 4 39.54 -61.19 -7.51
C ILE A 4 39.29 -60.90 -9.01
N LEU A 5 38.01 -60.81 -9.40
CA LEU A 5 37.45 -59.56 -9.95
C LEU A 5 35.92 -59.52 -9.80
N ILE A 6 35.43 -58.95 -8.69
CA ILE A 6 34.03 -58.52 -8.59
C ILE A 6 33.95 -57.17 -9.30
N SER A 7 33.38 -57.17 -10.49
CA SER A 7 33.00 -55.95 -11.21
C SER A 7 31.82 -55.30 -10.47
N THR A 8 32.11 -54.36 -9.59
CA THR A 8 31.11 -53.41 -9.07
C THR A 8 30.87 -52.36 -10.15
N ILE A 9 29.78 -52.51 -10.90
CA ILE A 9 29.27 -51.44 -11.75
C ILE A 9 28.72 -50.35 -10.82
N PHE A 10 29.55 -49.34 -10.55
CA PHE A 10 29.10 -48.06 -10.03
C PHE A 10 28.21 -47.42 -11.11
N PHE A 11 26.90 -47.61 -11.01
CA PHE A 11 25.96 -46.67 -11.62
C PHE A 11 26.12 -45.36 -10.84
N SER A 12 27.03 -44.49 -11.31
CA SER A 12 27.04 -43.09 -10.93
C SER A 12 25.80 -42.47 -11.56
N SER A 13 24.65 -42.66 -10.90
CA SER A 13 23.54 -41.74 -11.05
C SER A 13 24.03 -40.40 -10.51
N LEU A 14 24.66 -39.60 -11.37
CA LEU A 14 24.72 -38.16 -11.20
C LEU A 14 23.28 -37.67 -11.33
N ILE A 15 22.51 -37.86 -10.28
CA ILE A 15 21.34 -37.05 -10.01
C ILE A 15 21.93 -35.67 -9.72
N PHE A 16 22.00 -34.84 -10.75
CA PHE A 16 22.07 -33.39 -10.56
C PHE A 16 20.80 -33.00 -9.81
N CYS A 17 20.88 -33.02 -8.48
CA CYS A 17 19.93 -32.36 -7.62
C CYS A 17 20.32 -30.88 -7.62
N ASP A 18 19.85 -30.14 -8.62
CA ASP A 18 19.89 -28.68 -8.62
C ASP A 18 18.76 -28.13 -9.48
N ALA A 19 17.55 -28.44 -9.06
CA ALA A 19 16.42 -27.55 -9.25
C ALA A 19 15.72 -27.51 -7.90
N GLN A 20 16.04 -26.49 -7.11
CA GLN A 20 15.32 -26.12 -5.90
C GLN A 20 13.90 -25.77 -6.34
N TYR A 21 13.08 -26.80 -6.52
CA TYR A 21 11.70 -26.68 -6.93
C TYR A 21 10.99 -25.93 -5.81
N PHE A 22 10.65 -24.68 -6.07
CA PHE A 22 9.93 -23.84 -5.13
C PHE A 22 8.45 -24.22 -5.25
N PRO A 23 7.87 -25.00 -4.30
CA PRO A 23 6.44 -25.32 -4.32
C PRO A 23 5.57 -24.05 -4.31
N ASP A 24 6.16 -22.92 -3.93
CA ASP A 24 5.53 -21.63 -3.93
C ASP A 24 5.44 -20.96 -5.31
N LEU A 25 6.50 -21.04 -6.14
CA LEU A 25 6.47 -20.43 -7.48
C LEU A 25 5.40 -21.08 -8.37
N GLN A 26 5.12 -22.37 -8.17
CA GLN A 26 4.10 -23.09 -8.92
C GLN A 26 2.72 -22.42 -8.80
N LYS A 27 2.34 -21.98 -7.60
CA LYS A 27 1.07 -21.29 -7.39
C LYS A 27 0.97 -19.96 -8.12
N ALA A 28 2.10 -19.31 -8.41
CA ALA A 28 2.13 -18.09 -9.22
C ALA A 28 2.05 -18.37 -10.73
N LEU A 29 2.30 -19.61 -11.15
CA LEU A 29 2.26 -20.08 -12.53
C LEU A 29 0.95 -20.83 -12.85
N GLU A 30 0.27 -21.36 -11.84
CA GLU A 30 -0.98 -22.12 -11.96
C GLU A 30 -2.06 -21.31 -12.68
N GLY A 31 -2.55 -21.86 -13.80
CA GLY A 31 -3.62 -21.25 -14.61
C GLY A 31 -3.16 -20.09 -15.51
N GLU A 32 -1.88 -19.74 -15.51
CA GLU A 32 -1.32 -18.70 -16.38
C GLU A 32 -0.77 -19.32 -17.68
N GLN A 33 -0.95 -18.61 -18.80
CA GLN A 33 -0.21 -18.89 -20.02
C GLN A 33 1.08 -18.07 -20.00
N TYR A 34 2.22 -18.74 -19.90
CA TYR A 34 3.52 -18.08 -19.74
C TYR A 34 4.60 -18.70 -20.64
N ASP A 35 5.61 -17.89 -20.95
CA ASP A 35 6.86 -18.35 -21.56
C ASP A 35 7.79 -18.87 -20.44
N PRO A 36 8.25 -20.14 -20.49
CA PRO A 36 9.20 -20.68 -19.52
C PRO A 36 10.49 -19.86 -19.36
N ASP A 37 10.95 -19.19 -20.43
CA ASP A 37 12.16 -18.36 -20.38
C ASP A 37 11.94 -17.06 -19.57
N CYS A 38 10.68 -16.68 -19.34
CA CYS A 38 10.28 -15.54 -18.52
C CYS A 38 10.01 -15.89 -17.05
N VAL A 39 10.33 -17.12 -16.64
CA VAL A 39 10.18 -17.58 -15.26
C VAL A 39 11.50 -17.41 -14.50
N PHE A 40 11.48 -16.59 -13.45
CA PHE A 40 12.59 -16.47 -12.52
C PHE A 40 12.49 -17.54 -11.43
N ASN A 41 13.17 -18.66 -11.63
CA ASN A 41 13.14 -19.81 -10.71
C ASN A 41 14.06 -19.68 -9.48
N TYR A 42 14.45 -18.46 -9.11
CA TYR A 42 15.20 -18.17 -7.89
C TYR A 42 14.38 -17.25 -7.00
N THR A 43 14.28 -17.57 -5.72
CA THR A 43 13.51 -16.73 -4.79
C THR A 43 14.35 -15.59 -4.22
N HIS A 44 15.60 -15.88 -3.80
CA HIS A 44 16.48 -14.87 -3.22
C HIS A 44 17.27 -14.15 -4.30
N VAL A 45 17.23 -12.82 -4.29
CA VAL A 45 17.93 -11.97 -5.26
C VAL A 45 19.30 -11.58 -4.72
N ASN A 46 20.35 -11.98 -5.42
CA ASN A 46 21.77 -11.67 -5.14
C ASN A 46 22.58 -11.68 -6.43
N SER A 47 23.88 -11.39 -6.37
CA SER A 47 24.78 -11.29 -7.54
C SER A 47 24.86 -12.55 -8.40
N LYS A 48 24.48 -13.73 -7.86
CA LYS A 48 24.42 -14.98 -8.62
C LYS A 48 23.06 -15.16 -9.29
N SER A 49 21.97 -14.94 -8.58
CA SER A 49 20.62 -15.16 -9.11
C SER A 49 20.19 -14.06 -10.07
N ILE A 50 20.54 -12.79 -9.81
CA ILE A 50 20.16 -11.67 -10.69
C ILE A 50 20.73 -11.81 -12.11
N LYS A 51 21.86 -12.50 -12.29
CA LYS A 51 22.43 -12.80 -13.62
C LYS A 51 21.57 -13.74 -14.46
N LYS A 52 20.67 -14.47 -13.81
CA LYS A 52 19.69 -15.38 -14.40
C LYS A 52 18.30 -14.77 -14.42
N PHE A 53 18.17 -13.48 -14.10
CA PHE A 53 16.90 -12.78 -14.17
C PHE A 53 16.43 -12.70 -15.63
N PRO A 54 15.17 -13.05 -15.93
CA PRO A 54 14.67 -13.06 -17.30
C PRO A 54 14.70 -11.70 -17.97
N LYS A 55 14.96 -11.69 -19.27
CA LYS A 55 14.95 -10.49 -20.11
C LYS A 55 13.58 -10.32 -20.78
N CYS A 56 12.53 -10.22 -19.97
CA CYS A 56 11.14 -10.19 -20.42
C CYS A 56 10.40 -8.97 -19.88
N ASP A 57 9.41 -8.49 -20.64
CA ASP A 57 8.46 -7.45 -20.19
C ASP A 57 7.58 -7.97 -19.04
N VAL A 58 7.10 -9.22 -19.15
CA VAL A 58 6.35 -9.91 -18.08
C VAL A 58 7.23 -10.99 -17.49
N VAL A 59 7.48 -10.93 -16.18
CA VAL A 59 8.29 -11.91 -15.45
C VAL A 59 7.42 -12.62 -14.42
N TYR A 60 7.58 -13.94 -14.33
CA TYR A 60 6.93 -14.77 -13.33
C TYR A 60 7.94 -15.15 -12.26
N GLY A 61 7.71 -14.75 -11.01
CA GLY A 61 8.71 -14.93 -9.96
C GLY A 61 8.29 -14.44 -8.59
N ILE A 62 8.99 -14.95 -7.58
CA ILE A 62 8.90 -14.46 -6.20
C ILE A 62 10.23 -13.81 -5.87
N LEU A 63 10.23 -12.51 -5.62
CA LEU A 63 11.44 -11.74 -5.35
C LEU A 63 11.60 -11.53 -3.85
N VAL A 64 12.62 -12.14 -3.26
CA VAL A 64 13.03 -11.91 -1.87
C VAL A 64 14.36 -11.18 -1.87
N ILE A 65 14.33 -9.95 -1.38
CA ILE A 65 15.46 -9.04 -1.23
C ILE A 65 15.61 -8.78 0.27
N ASN A 66 16.67 -9.29 0.87
CA ASN A 66 16.93 -9.17 2.29
C ASN A 66 18.40 -8.91 2.61
N ASN A 67 18.80 -8.91 3.87
CA ASN A 67 20.20 -8.72 4.29
C ASN A 67 21.22 -9.71 3.71
N ALA A 68 20.79 -10.83 3.10
CA ALA A 68 21.69 -11.77 2.43
C ALA A 68 22.03 -11.34 0.99
N THR A 69 21.39 -10.28 0.48
CA THR A 69 21.75 -9.73 -0.84
C THR A 69 23.09 -8.98 -0.76
N ASP A 70 23.95 -9.22 -1.73
CA ASP A 70 25.22 -8.53 -1.94
C ASP A 70 25.11 -7.42 -3.01
N LEU A 71 23.89 -7.07 -3.39
CA LEU A 71 23.59 -6.09 -4.44
C LEU A 71 23.23 -4.73 -3.85
N THR A 72 23.62 -3.68 -4.55
CA THR A 72 23.13 -2.32 -4.30
C THR A 72 21.77 -2.08 -4.99
N VAL A 73 21.08 -0.99 -4.60
CA VAL A 73 19.86 -0.52 -5.28
C VAL A 73 20.09 -0.38 -6.79
N ASP A 74 21.18 0.24 -7.21
CA ASP A 74 21.49 0.43 -8.64
C ASP A 74 21.74 -0.88 -9.39
N GLN A 75 22.36 -1.87 -8.72
CA GLN A 75 22.60 -3.18 -9.32
C GLN A 75 21.29 -3.98 -9.46
N LEU A 76 20.37 -3.85 -8.51
CA LEU A 76 19.02 -4.40 -8.62
C LEU A 76 18.25 -3.73 -9.76
N LEU A 77 18.30 -2.40 -9.86
CA LEU A 77 17.69 -1.64 -10.95
C LEU A 77 18.19 -2.08 -12.33
N ALA A 78 19.50 -2.20 -12.49
CA ALA A 78 20.10 -2.69 -13.73
C ALA A 78 19.67 -4.15 -14.03
N GLY A 79 19.60 -4.99 -13.00
CA GLY A 79 19.19 -6.39 -13.11
C GLY A 79 17.73 -6.57 -13.54
N PHE A 80 16.84 -5.70 -13.09
CA PHE A 80 15.41 -5.76 -13.41
C PHE A 80 15.02 -4.98 -14.67
N SER A 81 15.96 -4.27 -15.31
CA SER A 81 15.74 -3.22 -16.33
C SER A 81 14.71 -3.45 -17.45
N LEU A 82 14.42 -4.70 -17.84
CA LEU A 82 13.43 -5.02 -18.89
C LEU A 82 12.04 -5.34 -18.34
N MET A 83 11.92 -5.69 -17.06
CA MET A 83 10.66 -6.08 -16.45
C MET A 83 9.72 -4.88 -16.33
N LYS A 84 8.52 -5.03 -16.86
CA LYS A 84 7.41 -4.07 -16.73
C LYS A 84 6.30 -4.59 -15.82
N HIS A 85 6.13 -5.92 -15.78
CA HIS A 85 5.11 -6.59 -14.98
C HIS A 85 5.71 -7.79 -14.27
N LEU A 86 5.58 -7.82 -12.94
CA LEU A 86 5.86 -9.01 -12.14
C LEU A 86 4.56 -9.74 -11.77
N LYS A 87 4.46 -11.02 -12.13
CA LYS A 87 3.43 -11.93 -11.63
C LYS A 87 4.05 -12.86 -10.59
N GLY A 88 3.59 -12.79 -9.34
CA GLY A 88 4.08 -13.63 -8.25
C GLY A 88 4.09 -12.92 -6.89
N GLY A 89 5.26 -12.49 -6.40
CA GLY A 89 5.38 -11.88 -5.07
C GLY A 89 6.64 -11.08 -4.84
N VAL A 90 6.59 -10.14 -3.89
CA VAL A 90 7.72 -9.28 -3.52
C VAL A 90 7.87 -9.24 -2.00
N ARG A 91 9.08 -9.47 -1.51
CA ARG A 91 9.46 -9.29 -0.10
C ARG A 91 10.77 -8.54 -0.02
N ILE A 92 10.73 -7.35 0.55
CA ILE A 92 11.87 -6.49 0.82
C ILE A 92 11.99 -6.41 2.33
N GLU A 93 12.87 -7.21 2.91
CA GLU A 93 12.88 -7.44 4.35
C GLU A 93 14.26 -7.42 5.01
N ASN A 94 14.36 -6.79 6.16
CA ASN A 94 15.61 -6.73 6.94
C ASN A 94 16.79 -6.12 6.14
N THR A 95 16.55 -5.25 5.16
CA THR A 95 17.61 -4.60 4.38
C THR A 95 18.10 -3.32 5.08
N THR A 96 19.28 -2.86 4.66
CA THR A 96 19.84 -1.54 5.01
C THR A 96 19.69 -0.53 3.87
N PHE A 97 18.78 -0.77 2.93
CA PHE A 97 18.59 0.13 1.80
C PHE A 97 17.88 1.41 2.23
N PRO A 98 18.34 2.59 1.76
CA PRO A 98 17.69 3.86 2.05
C PRO A 98 16.36 4.04 1.29
N ASN A 99 16.20 3.34 0.17
CA ASN A 99 15.01 3.39 -0.67
C ASN A 99 14.76 2.05 -1.37
N ILE A 100 13.58 1.89 -1.97
CA ILE A 100 13.20 0.71 -2.77
C ILE A 100 13.16 0.98 -4.28
N SER A 101 13.86 2.02 -4.75
CA SER A 101 13.81 2.54 -6.13
C SER A 101 14.60 1.69 -7.13
N PHE A 102 14.34 0.38 -7.15
CA PHE A 102 15.06 -0.59 -7.97
C PHE A 102 14.18 -1.38 -8.94
N PHE A 103 12.86 -1.17 -9.01
CA PHE A 103 12.11 -1.65 -10.17
C PHE A 103 12.15 -0.58 -11.28
N PRO A 104 12.29 -0.97 -12.55
CA PRO A 104 12.44 0.01 -13.61
C PRO A 104 11.09 0.60 -13.98
N ILE A 105 11.04 1.92 -14.04
CA ILE A 105 9.87 2.67 -14.51
C ILE A 105 10.10 2.94 -16.00
N THR A 106 9.84 1.95 -16.84
CA THR A 106 10.05 2.06 -18.31
C THR A 106 8.82 2.62 -19.05
N SER A 107 7.71 2.77 -18.34
CA SER A 107 6.46 3.38 -18.78
C SER A 107 5.90 4.29 -17.68
N GLU A 108 4.59 4.59 -17.67
CA GLU A 108 3.97 5.38 -16.61
C GLU A 108 4.02 4.68 -15.24
N PHE A 109 3.91 3.34 -15.23
CA PHE A 109 3.90 2.48 -14.05
C PHE A 109 4.75 1.22 -14.25
N VAL A 110 5.00 0.50 -13.16
CA VAL A 110 5.44 -0.89 -13.12
C VAL A 110 4.35 -1.73 -12.45
N ASP A 111 4.03 -2.84 -13.08
CA ASP A 111 2.86 -3.65 -12.78
C ASP A 111 3.20 -4.84 -11.86
N PHE A 112 2.30 -5.15 -10.94
CA PHE A 112 2.45 -6.25 -9.99
C PHE A 112 1.15 -7.03 -9.83
N SER A 113 1.17 -8.33 -10.12
CA SER A 113 0.10 -9.26 -9.75
C SER A 113 0.57 -10.17 -8.64
N VAL A 114 0.32 -9.79 -7.39
CA VAL A 114 0.93 -10.42 -6.19
C VAL A 114 -0.02 -11.31 -5.39
N LYS A 115 -1.00 -11.92 -6.07
CA LYS A 115 -2.17 -12.60 -5.47
C LYS A 115 -1.82 -13.55 -4.32
N THR A 116 -0.88 -14.46 -4.54
CA THR A 116 -0.57 -15.56 -3.60
C THR A 116 0.50 -15.17 -2.59
N TYR A 117 1.40 -14.26 -2.94
CA TYR A 117 2.64 -14.02 -2.20
C TYR A 117 2.79 -12.60 -1.65
N GLY A 118 1.88 -11.71 -2.00
CA GLY A 118 1.79 -10.33 -1.53
C GLY A 118 2.98 -9.45 -1.92
N PHE A 119 2.91 -8.22 -1.46
CA PHE A 119 3.97 -7.23 -1.56
C PHE A 119 4.31 -6.73 -0.15
N PHE A 120 5.51 -7.04 0.31
CA PHE A 120 5.95 -6.79 1.68
C PHE A 120 7.20 -5.93 1.69
N VAL A 121 7.17 -4.84 2.47
CA VAL A 121 8.33 -4.00 2.79
C VAL A 121 8.43 -3.91 4.30
N ARG A 122 9.29 -4.73 4.92
CA ARG A 122 9.29 -4.88 6.38
C ARG A 122 10.64 -4.92 7.05
N ASN A 123 10.71 -4.45 8.29
CA ASN A 123 11.90 -4.54 9.12
C ASN A 123 13.16 -3.90 8.50
N ASN A 124 13.02 -2.91 7.62
CA ASN A 124 14.17 -2.26 6.98
C ASN A 124 14.62 -1.08 7.84
N SER A 125 15.80 -1.20 8.47
CA SER A 125 16.24 -0.30 9.53
C SER A 125 16.64 1.09 9.02
N GLU A 126 17.10 1.17 7.77
CA GLU A 126 17.61 2.38 7.13
C GLU A 126 16.68 2.97 6.06
N LEU A 127 15.53 2.33 5.83
CA LEU A 127 14.60 2.77 4.78
C LEU A 127 13.98 4.11 5.16
N THR A 128 14.26 5.14 4.36
CA THR A 128 13.73 6.49 4.55
C THR A 128 12.78 6.94 3.45
N ASN A 129 12.85 6.31 2.27
CA ASN A 129 12.09 6.74 1.08
C ASN A 129 11.39 5.57 0.38
N ILE A 130 10.07 5.68 0.25
CA ILE A 130 9.20 4.74 -0.49
C ILE A 130 8.45 5.42 -1.65
N GLY A 131 8.92 6.58 -2.14
CA GLY A 131 8.24 7.34 -3.20
C GLY A 131 8.06 6.55 -4.51
N MET A 132 8.83 5.48 -4.71
CA MET A 132 8.62 4.55 -5.80
C MET A 132 7.21 3.91 -5.80
N LEU A 133 6.56 3.74 -4.64
CA LEU A 133 5.23 3.14 -4.56
C LEU A 133 4.19 3.90 -5.41
N HIS A 134 4.37 5.21 -5.66
CA HIS A 134 3.52 5.99 -6.58
C HIS A 134 3.56 5.50 -8.03
N LYS A 135 4.57 4.71 -8.39
CA LYS A 135 4.80 4.18 -9.73
C LYS A 135 4.53 2.68 -9.80
N ILE A 136 4.01 2.08 -8.74
CA ILE A 136 3.64 0.67 -8.68
C ILE A 136 2.13 0.55 -8.86
N TRP A 137 1.72 -0.17 -9.90
CA TRP A 137 0.34 -0.58 -10.11
C TRP A 137 0.16 -2.02 -9.63
N ILE A 138 -0.69 -2.24 -8.63
CA ILE A 138 -0.94 -3.59 -8.08
C ILE A 138 -2.30 -4.10 -8.54
N TYR A 139 -2.31 -5.16 -9.35
CA TYR A 139 -3.52 -5.90 -9.70
C TYR A 139 -3.96 -6.78 -8.52
N MET A 140 -5.05 -6.40 -7.88
CA MET A 140 -5.72 -7.16 -6.82
C MET A 140 -6.95 -7.83 -7.43
N ASN A 141 -7.08 -9.16 -7.29
CA ASN A 141 -8.26 -9.90 -7.74
C ASN A 141 -9.18 -10.23 -6.56
N ASP A 142 -10.46 -10.34 -6.89
CA ASP A 142 -11.59 -10.34 -5.94
C ASP A 142 -11.73 -11.56 -5.02
N ASN A 143 -10.95 -12.62 -5.23
CA ASN A 143 -11.12 -13.90 -4.55
C ASN A 143 -9.87 -14.37 -3.76
N SER A 144 -8.85 -13.52 -3.66
CA SER A 144 -7.61 -13.83 -2.92
C SER A 144 -7.28 -12.70 -1.96
N GLU A 145 -6.92 -13.04 -0.72
CA GLU A 145 -6.33 -12.14 0.26
C GLU A 145 -4.97 -11.63 -0.25
N SER A 146 -4.98 -10.71 -1.22
CA SER A 146 -3.75 -10.07 -1.70
C SER A 146 -3.24 -9.14 -0.60
N VAL A 147 -2.10 -9.50 0.00
CA VAL A 147 -1.56 -8.78 1.15
C VAL A 147 -0.53 -7.75 0.70
N PHE A 148 -0.80 -6.48 0.95
CA PHE A 148 0.18 -5.38 0.84
C PHE A 148 0.55 -4.91 2.26
N ARG A 149 1.84 -4.96 2.62
CA ARG A 149 2.30 -4.55 3.96
C ARG A 149 3.58 -3.73 3.92
N VAL A 150 3.55 -2.60 4.61
CA VAL A 150 4.72 -1.77 4.90
C VAL A 150 4.79 -1.61 6.43
N GLU A 151 5.67 -2.36 7.10
CA GLU A 151 5.66 -2.50 8.57
C GLU A 151 7.07 -2.49 9.16
N ASN A 152 7.23 -1.99 10.39
CA ASN A 152 8.51 -2.01 11.12
C ASN A 152 9.69 -1.35 10.37
N ASN A 153 9.46 -0.24 9.68
CA ASN A 153 10.51 0.56 9.03
C ASN A 153 10.69 1.88 9.81
N PRO A 154 11.53 1.92 10.86
CA PRO A 154 11.50 2.98 11.88
C PRO A 154 11.98 4.35 11.40
N LYS A 155 12.80 4.41 10.35
CA LYS A 155 13.31 5.67 9.77
C LYS A 155 12.50 6.15 8.56
N LEU A 156 11.43 5.44 8.20
CA LEU A 156 10.64 5.74 7.03
C LEU A 156 9.86 7.02 7.26
N ASP A 157 10.24 8.08 6.54
CA ASP A 157 9.54 9.35 6.50
C ASP A 157 8.85 9.48 5.13
N ALA A 158 7.55 9.19 5.12
CA ALA A 158 6.74 9.29 3.91
C ALA A 158 6.47 10.74 3.48
N LYS A 159 6.99 11.76 4.19
CA LYS A 159 6.79 13.17 3.82
C LYS A 159 7.22 13.51 2.38
N PHE A 160 8.16 12.79 1.79
CA PHE A 160 8.53 12.97 0.37
C PHE A 160 7.42 12.53 -0.63
N MET A 161 6.43 11.76 -0.18
CA MET A 161 5.20 11.49 -0.94
C MET A 161 4.29 12.74 -1.00
N CYS A 162 4.51 13.72 -0.11
CA CYS A 162 3.76 14.98 -0.07
C CYS A 162 4.25 16.02 -1.11
N ASP A 163 5.48 15.91 -1.61
CA ASP A 163 6.13 17.00 -2.38
C ASP A 163 6.18 16.75 -3.91
N PHE A 164 5.98 15.51 -4.38
CA PHE A 164 6.05 15.18 -5.80
C PHE A 164 5.02 14.13 -6.22
N GLY A 165 3.89 14.59 -6.75
CA GLY A 165 2.93 13.73 -7.44
C GLY A 165 1.97 14.53 -8.30
N TYR A 166 1.90 14.19 -9.60
CA TYR A 166 0.83 14.62 -10.52
C TYR A 166 -0.53 13.99 -10.16
N LEU A 167 -0.84 13.82 -8.88
CA LEU A 167 -2.16 13.35 -8.44
C LEU A 167 -3.28 14.36 -8.79
N TYR A 168 -2.89 15.56 -9.25
CA TYR A 168 -3.80 16.58 -9.73
C TYR A 168 -4.36 16.39 -11.13
N MET A 169 -3.85 15.43 -11.89
CA MET A 169 -4.41 15.08 -13.20
C MET A 169 -5.68 14.21 -13.13
N TYR A 170 -6.13 13.81 -11.93
CA TYR A 170 -7.29 12.94 -11.75
C TYR A 170 -8.61 13.67 -11.44
N THR A 171 -8.73 14.99 -11.65
CA THR A 171 -10.00 15.72 -11.47
C THR A 171 -10.93 15.81 -12.67
N GLU A 172 -10.70 15.06 -13.74
CA GLU A 172 -11.77 14.83 -14.71
C GLU A 172 -12.19 13.36 -14.71
N ILE A 173 -13.40 13.17 -14.21
CA ILE A 173 -14.21 11.96 -14.29
C ILE A 173 -14.15 11.44 -15.74
N VAL A 174 -13.41 10.37 -15.95
CA VAL A 174 -13.76 9.37 -16.97
C VAL A 174 -14.31 8.20 -16.18
N GLU A 175 -15.57 7.88 -16.43
CA GLU A 175 -16.24 6.70 -15.89
C GLU A 175 -15.28 5.51 -15.84
N ILE A 176 -14.97 5.03 -14.64
CA ILE A 176 -14.20 3.80 -14.48
C ILE A 176 -15.13 2.65 -14.84
N GLN A 177 -15.19 2.31 -16.13
CA GLN A 177 -15.32 0.89 -16.47
C GLN A 177 -14.00 0.24 -16.04
N ASN A 178 -14.09 -0.88 -15.31
CA ASN A 178 -13.01 -1.82 -14.93
C ASN A 178 -12.51 -1.80 -13.47
N VAL A 179 -13.43 -1.78 -12.50
CA VAL A 179 -13.20 -2.48 -11.22
C VAL A 179 -14.17 -3.64 -11.17
N TRP A 180 -13.67 -4.88 -11.29
CA TRP A 180 -14.39 -6.02 -10.74
C TRP A 180 -14.09 -6.03 -9.25
N THR A 181 -15.17 -6.14 -8.49
CA THR A 181 -15.27 -5.99 -7.04
C THR A 181 -15.45 -7.38 -6.44
N THR A 182 -14.76 -7.68 -5.32
CA THR A 182 -15.23 -8.40 -4.11
C THR A 182 -14.11 -8.84 -3.12
N GLY A 183 -12.85 -8.43 -3.29
CA GLY A 183 -11.79 -8.72 -2.31
C GLY A 183 -11.60 -7.63 -1.25
N ILE A 184 -11.46 -7.99 0.04
CA ILE A 184 -11.04 -7.03 1.09
C ILE A 184 -9.57 -6.63 0.82
N LYS A 185 -9.36 -5.39 0.41
CA LYS A 185 -8.01 -4.81 0.32
C LYS A 185 -7.59 -4.35 1.70
N LEU A 186 -6.58 -4.99 2.29
CA LEU A 186 -6.15 -4.71 3.66
C LEU A 186 -4.76 -4.05 3.68
N ALA A 187 -4.67 -2.88 4.31
CA ALA A 187 -3.43 -2.20 4.66
C ALA A 187 -3.17 -2.28 6.18
N ASN A 188 -1.91 -2.17 6.59
CA ASN A 188 -1.52 -2.12 8.01
C ASN A 188 -0.39 -1.11 8.19
N PHE A 189 -0.67 -0.02 8.90
CA PHE A 189 0.31 0.98 9.31
C PHE A 189 0.43 0.93 10.83
N GLU A 190 1.53 0.36 11.30
CA GLU A 190 1.79 0.12 12.72
C GLU A 190 3.28 0.25 13.02
N ASN A 191 3.62 0.82 14.18
CA ASN A 191 5.00 0.99 14.65
C ASN A 191 5.88 1.78 13.66
N LEU A 192 5.31 2.82 13.06
CA LEU A 192 5.99 3.77 12.18
C LEU A 192 6.61 4.92 12.98
N HIS A 193 7.34 5.81 12.30
CA HIS A 193 7.90 7.00 12.93
C HIS A 193 6.79 7.84 13.61
N PRO A 194 7.00 8.45 14.79
CA PRO A 194 5.98 9.26 15.46
C PRO A 194 5.42 10.42 14.63
N ASP A 195 6.20 10.90 13.65
CA ASP A 195 5.78 11.93 12.70
C ASP A 195 5.13 11.42 11.43
N PHE A 196 4.95 10.10 11.28
CA PHE A 196 4.28 9.51 10.14
C PHE A 196 2.89 10.12 9.95
N CYS A 197 2.64 10.66 8.77
CA CYS A 197 1.40 11.30 8.41
C CYS A 197 0.98 10.89 7.00
N LEU A 198 -0.31 10.95 6.73
CA LEU A 198 -0.92 10.80 5.42
C LEU A 198 -1.47 12.15 4.98
N THR A 199 -1.19 12.56 3.75
CA THR A 199 -1.81 13.71 3.11
C THR A 199 -3.30 13.49 2.87
N ILE A 200 -4.00 14.57 2.52
CA ILE A 200 -5.40 14.54 2.09
C ILE A 200 -5.54 13.59 0.89
N GLU A 201 -4.63 13.70 -0.09
CA GLU A 201 -4.64 12.90 -1.31
C GLU A 201 -4.38 11.41 -1.06
N GLU A 202 -3.42 11.06 -0.20
CA GLU A 202 -3.14 9.66 0.13
C GLU A 202 -4.31 9.02 0.86
N MET A 203 -4.90 9.74 1.81
CA MET A 203 -6.10 9.24 2.48
C MET A 203 -7.26 9.08 1.50
N ALA A 204 -7.50 10.07 0.63
CA ALA A 204 -8.51 9.98 -0.41
C ALA A 204 -8.25 8.78 -1.34
N PHE A 205 -7.00 8.50 -1.70
CA PHE A 205 -6.65 7.31 -2.47
C PHE A 205 -7.06 6.02 -1.75
N PHE A 206 -6.74 5.87 -0.46
CA PHE A 206 -7.13 4.67 0.29
C PHE A 206 -8.65 4.51 0.36
N LEU A 207 -9.36 5.61 0.59
CA LEU A 207 -10.82 5.64 0.69
C LEU A 207 -11.49 5.28 -0.65
N GLU A 208 -11.10 5.94 -1.75
CA GLU A 208 -11.68 5.74 -3.08
C GLU A 208 -11.34 4.38 -3.68
N ASN A 209 -10.26 3.73 -3.21
CA ASN A 209 -9.92 2.37 -3.61
C ASN A 209 -10.50 1.30 -2.68
N GLU A 210 -11.33 1.69 -1.71
CA GLU A 210 -11.96 0.81 -0.70
C GLU A 210 -10.93 0.00 0.10
N ILE A 211 -9.79 0.61 0.42
CA ILE A 211 -8.74 -0.01 1.22
C ILE A 211 -9.13 0.07 2.70
N THR A 212 -9.25 -1.10 3.32
CA THR A 212 -9.51 -1.28 4.75
C THR A 212 -8.19 -1.35 5.52
N PHE A 213 -8.16 -0.86 6.76
CA PHE A 213 -6.97 -0.90 7.62
C PHE A 213 -7.12 -1.91 8.75
N LEU A 214 -6.12 -2.76 8.95
CA LEU A 214 -5.99 -3.60 10.15
C LEU A 214 -5.59 -2.75 11.36
N ASN A 215 -4.55 -1.93 11.17
CA ASN A 215 -4.17 -0.83 12.04
C ASN A 215 -3.83 0.39 11.17
N LEU A 216 -4.25 1.58 11.62
CA LEU A 216 -3.95 2.86 10.98
C LEU A 216 -3.30 3.80 12.00
N GLN A 217 -2.00 3.63 12.21
CA GLN A 217 -1.21 4.49 13.10
C GLN A 217 -0.65 5.72 12.36
N ALA A 218 -1.51 6.67 12.00
CA ALA A 218 -1.15 7.85 11.22
C ALA A 218 -1.89 9.12 11.67
N LYS A 219 -1.31 10.30 11.39
CA LYS A 219 -1.98 11.61 11.45
C LYS A 219 -2.19 12.17 10.05
N ILE A 220 -3.03 13.20 9.88
CA ILE A 220 -3.05 13.93 8.61
C ILE A 220 -1.87 14.90 8.57
N CYS A 221 -1.15 14.94 7.44
CA CYS A 221 -0.05 15.88 7.26
C CYS A 221 -0.57 17.33 7.31
N ALA A 222 0.20 18.21 7.95
CA ALA A 222 -0.15 19.64 7.96
C ALA A 222 -0.11 20.18 6.52
N ASP A 223 -1.23 20.75 6.09
CA ASP A 223 -1.40 21.28 4.73
C ASP A 223 -2.00 22.68 4.80
N ASN A 224 -1.32 23.65 4.20
CA ASN A 224 -1.74 25.05 4.16
C ASN A 224 -2.38 25.43 2.81
N ARG A 225 -2.52 24.46 1.88
CA ARG A 225 -3.19 24.68 0.61
C ARG A 225 -4.68 24.90 0.84
N THR A 226 -5.27 25.75 0.01
CA THR A 226 -6.73 25.99 -0.01
C THR A 226 -7.41 25.25 -1.16
N LYS A 227 -6.62 24.62 -2.04
CA LYS A 227 -7.12 23.89 -3.20
C LYS A 227 -6.19 22.74 -3.54
N ILE A 228 -6.76 21.58 -3.83
CA ILE A 228 -6.10 20.45 -4.49
C ILE A 228 -6.88 20.21 -5.77
N ASN A 229 -6.24 20.46 -6.91
CA ASN A 229 -6.84 20.26 -8.23
C ASN A 229 -8.05 21.20 -8.40
N ASP A 230 -9.24 20.64 -8.61
CA ASP A 230 -10.52 21.35 -8.60
C ASP A 230 -11.24 21.35 -7.25
N ASN A 231 -10.74 20.61 -6.27
CA ASN A 231 -11.34 20.49 -4.95
C ASN A 231 -10.87 21.61 -4.01
N SER A 232 -11.81 22.36 -3.43
CA SER A 232 -11.52 23.35 -2.38
C SER A 232 -11.31 22.67 -1.03
N ILE A 233 -10.23 23.05 -0.34
CA ILE A 233 -9.96 22.66 1.05
C ILE A 233 -10.40 23.79 1.97
N CYS A 234 -11.12 23.46 3.03
CA CYS A 234 -11.60 24.45 4.00
C CYS A 234 -11.38 23.96 5.41
N ASN A 235 -10.81 24.82 6.26
CA ASN A 235 -10.81 24.59 7.70
C ASN A 235 -12.18 24.97 8.25
N PHE A 236 -12.80 24.05 8.98
CA PHE A 236 -14.10 24.28 9.59
C PHE A 236 -13.95 25.16 10.84
N GLU A 237 -14.65 26.29 10.85
CA GLU A 237 -14.79 27.15 12.03
C GLU A 237 -16.24 27.15 12.54
N SER A 238 -17.19 27.30 11.62
CA SER A 238 -18.63 27.24 11.89
C SER A 238 -19.40 27.10 10.57
N MET A 239 -20.68 26.69 10.65
CA MET A 239 -21.55 26.56 9.48
C MET A 239 -21.73 27.88 8.71
N GLY A 240 -21.84 29.00 9.42
CA GLY A 240 -21.95 30.32 8.79
C GLY A 240 -20.71 30.72 7.98
N LYS A 241 -19.52 30.27 8.39
CA LYS A 241 -18.25 30.59 7.72
C LYS A 241 -17.82 29.58 6.67
N LEU A 242 -18.44 28.39 6.64
CA LEU A 242 -18.14 27.37 5.64
C LEU A 242 -18.42 27.91 4.22
N PRO A 243 -17.46 27.85 3.28
CA PRO A 243 -17.70 28.21 1.88
C PRO A 243 -18.64 27.22 1.19
N GLU A 244 -19.51 27.68 0.30
CA GLU A 244 -20.44 26.83 -0.45
C GLU A 244 -19.75 25.83 -1.39
N ASN A 245 -18.55 26.17 -1.89
CA ASN A 245 -17.76 25.33 -2.79
C ASN A 245 -16.78 24.42 -2.05
N CYS A 246 -16.96 24.20 -0.75
CA CYS A 246 -16.06 23.37 0.04
C CYS A 246 -16.19 21.89 -0.33
N ASN A 247 -15.10 21.23 -0.74
CA ASN A 247 -15.12 19.81 -1.10
C ASN A 247 -14.44 18.93 -0.05
N VAL A 248 -13.32 19.42 0.50
CA VAL A 248 -12.55 18.77 1.56
C VAL A 248 -12.59 19.65 2.79
N MET A 249 -13.21 19.16 3.86
CA MET A 249 -13.35 19.89 5.10
C MET A 249 -12.38 19.34 6.15
N MET A 250 -11.58 20.24 6.75
CA MET A 250 -10.64 19.94 7.82
C MET A 250 -11.23 20.39 9.17
N GLY A 251 -11.29 19.49 10.14
CA GLY A 251 -11.84 19.77 11.47
C GLY A 251 -13.21 19.12 11.71
N ASP A 252 -13.68 19.23 12.95
CA ASP A 252 -14.93 18.62 13.41
C ASP A 252 -16.15 19.45 12.99
N LEU A 253 -17.01 18.87 12.16
CA LEU A 253 -18.30 19.47 11.80
C LEU A 253 -19.23 19.39 12.99
N VAL A 254 -19.60 20.55 13.52
CA VAL A 254 -20.62 20.65 14.58
C VAL A 254 -21.76 21.53 14.08
N VAL A 255 -22.97 20.96 14.02
CA VAL A 255 -24.20 21.65 13.64
C VAL A 255 -25.06 21.82 14.89
N ASN A 256 -25.26 23.07 15.29
CA ASN A 256 -25.96 23.48 16.50
C ASN A 256 -27.28 24.20 16.18
N PRO A 257 -28.14 24.47 17.18
CA PRO A 257 -29.32 25.31 16.96
C PRO A 257 -28.93 26.67 16.38
N GLY A 258 -29.59 27.08 15.30
CA GLY A 258 -29.30 28.32 14.58
C GLY A 258 -28.46 28.13 13.31
N ASP A 259 -27.83 26.96 13.12
CA ASP A 259 -27.04 26.65 11.93
C ASP A 259 -27.88 26.15 10.74
N GLU A 260 -29.19 25.94 10.92
CA GLU A 260 -30.06 25.31 9.92
C GLU A 260 -30.09 26.10 8.59
N ALA A 261 -30.07 27.42 8.66
CA ALA A 261 -30.01 28.29 7.48
C ALA A 261 -28.72 28.10 6.65
N HIS A 262 -27.68 27.53 7.24
CA HIS A 262 -26.37 27.31 6.63
C HIS A 262 -26.13 25.84 6.25
N PHE A 263 -27.07 24.94 6.56
CA PHE A 263 -26.91 23.50 6.36
C PHE A 263 -26.72 23.10 4.88
N HIS A 264 -27.29 23.88 3.95
CA HIS A 264 -27.11 23.69 2.50
C HIS A 264 -25.64 23.76 2.05
N LYS A 265 -24.75 24.42 2.81
CA LYS A 265 -23.32 24.53 2.47
C LYS A 265 -22.59 23.19 2.50
N LEU A 266 -23.17 22.17 3.11
CA LEU A 266 -22.63 20.81 3.11
C LEU A 266 -22.84 20.08 1.77
N GLU A 267 -23.62 20.64 0.84
CA GLU A 267 -23.92 20.01 -0.45
C GLU A 267 -22.67 19.67 -1.27
N SER A 268 -21.66 20.53 -1.23
CA SER A 268 -20.39 20.34 -1.95
C SER A 268 -19.38 19.46 -1.20
N VAL A 269 -19.59 19.23 0.09
CA VAL A 269 -18.61 18.56 0.97
C VAL A 269 -18.64 17.06 0.68
N ARG A 270 -17.48 16.51 0.32
CA ARG A 270 -17.29 15.09 0.00
C ARG A 270 -16.45 14.35 1.04
N TYR A 271 -15.44 15.02 1.59
CA TYR A 271 -14.54 14.46 2.59
C TYR A 271 -14.56 15.32 3.85
N VAL A 272 -14.68 14.66 5.00
CA VAL A 272 -14.53 15.28 6.32
C VAL A 272 -13.34 14.66 7.02
N PHE A 273 -12.28 15.45 7.23
CA PHE A 273 -11.13 15.07 8.05
C PHE A 273 -11.34 15.57 9.48
N GLY A 274 -12.14 14.81 10.22
CA GLY A 274 -12.63 15.11 11.55
C GLY A 274 -13.83 14.23 11.89
N SER A 275 -14.64 14.70 12.83
CA SER A 275 -15.89 14.08 13.23
C SER A 275 -17.10 14.91 12.78
N ILE A 276 -18.30 14.30 12.84
CA ILE A 276 -19.56 14.99 12.57
C ILE A 276 -20.45 14.87 13.81
N ALA A 277 -20.98 16.01 14.25
CA ALA A 277 -21.95 16.11 15.33
C ALA A 277 -23.10 17.02 14.90
N VAL A 278 -24.33 16.50 14.89
CA VAL A 278 -25.55 17.29 14.70
C VAL A 278 -26.34 17.22 16.00
N GLN A 279 -26.55 18.36 16.66
CA GLN A 279 -27.03 18.38 18.04
C GLN A 279 -28.09 19.45 18.24
N ASN A 280 -29.20 19.04 18.86
CA ASN A 280 -30.30 19.92 19.30
C ASN A 280 -30.88 20.82 18.19
N THR A 281 -30.69 20.47 16.92
CA THR A 281 -31.20 21.25 15.79
C THR A 281 -32.69 21.02 15.57
N SER A 282 -33.30 21.93 14.83
CA SER A 282 -34.68 21.83 14.33
C SER A 282 -34.75 21.27 12.91
N LEU A 283 -33.66 20.68 12.40
CA LEU A 283 -33.59 20.12 11.05
C LEU A 283 -34.59 18.98 10.88
N GLU A 284 -35.54 19.14 9.95
CA GLU A 284 -36.46 18.08 9.56
C GLU A 284 -35.82 17.08 8.58
N ASN A 285 -34.78 17.52 7.86
CA ASN A 285 -34.13 16.76 6.81
C ASN A 285 -32.59 16.93 6.87
N ALA A 286 -31.87 15.81 6.79
CA ALA A 286 -30.42 15.72 6.82
C ALA A 286 -29.79 15.24 5.49
N ASP A 287 -30.54 15.26 4.39
CA ASP A 287 -30.14 14.77 3.06
C ASP A 287 -28.83 15.37 2.57
N MET A 288 -28.51 16.61 2.96
CA MET A 288 -27.21 17.23 2.61
C MET A 288 -26.01 16.43 3.13
N LEU A 289 -26.15 15.65 4.21
CA LEU A 289 -25.08 14.77 4.70
C LEU A 289 -24.83 13.56 3.78
N SER A 290 -25.79 13.16 2.94
CA SER A 290 -25.60 12.05 2.00
C SER A 290 -24.56 12.37 0.92
N ASN A 291 -24.20 13.65 0.77
CA ASN A 291 -23.15 14.10 -0.13
C ASN A 291 -21.74 13.81 0.41
N ILE A 292 -21.60 13.67 1.73
CA ILE A 292 -20.35 13.31 2.38
C ILE A 292 -20.10 11.83 2.12
N ARG A 293 -19.03 11.54 1.39
CA ARG A 293 -18.65 10.18 1.01
C ARG A 293 -17.83 9.52 2.10
N TYR A 294 -16.91 10.28 2.71
CA TYR A 294 -15.97 9.73 3.68
C TYR A 294 -15.77 10.66 4.88
N ILE A 295 -15.67 10.04 6.06
CA ILE A 295 -15.35 10.68 7.33
C ILE A 295 -14.07 10.02 7.85
N VAL A 296 -13.03 10.83 8.05
CA VAL A 296 -11.71 10.41 8.50
C VAL A 296 -11.47 10.95 9.89
N GLN A 297 -11.66 10.10 10.88
CA GLN A 297 -11.32 10.40 12.27
C GLN A 297 -10.08 9.60 12.67
N LEU A 298 -8.93 10.29 12.75
CA LEU A 298 -7.70 9.71 13.27
C LEU A 298 -7.58 10.14 14.73
N ASN A 299 -7.41 9.18 15.64
CA ASN A 299 -7.13 9.51 17.03
C ASN A 299 -5.76 10.19 17.09
N GLU A 300 -5.65 11.31 17.82
CA GLU A 300 -4.33 11.74 18.28
C GLU A 300 -3.71 10.58 19.05
N PHE A 301 -2.52 10.10 18.63
CA PHE A 301 -1.79 9.11 19.40
C PHE A 301 -1.42 9.77 20.73
N ASP A 302 -2.28 9.58 21.72
CA ASP A 302 -1.95 9.87 23.09
C ASP A 302 -0.78 8.94 23.42
N HIS A 303 0.44 9.46 23.30
CA HIS A 303 1.65 8.74 23.69
C HIS A 303 1.37 8.13 25.06
N PRO A 304 1.62 6.82 25.28
CA PRO A 304 1.30 6.22 26.55
C PRO A 304 2.09 6.95 27.64
N LYS A 305 1.39 7.81 28.39
CA LYS A 305 1.88 8.31 29.66
C LYS A 305 2.19 7.08 30.47
N LYS A 306 3.47 6.88 30.79
CA LYS A 306 3.95 5.83 31.70
C LYS A 306 3.06 5.80 32.93
N THR A 307 2.10 4.90 32.93
CA THR A 307 1.30 4.56 34.11
C THR A 307 1.16 3.05 34.09
N ASN A 308 1.63 2.47 35.18
CA ASN A 308 1.59 1.04 35.40
C ASN A 308 0.14 0.56 35.48
N HIS A 309 -0.05 -0.66 34.98
CA HIS A 309 -1.18 -1.58 35.16
C HIS A 309 -2.40 -1.49 34.21
N SER A 310 -2.68 -2.69 33.68
CA SER A 310 -3.89 -3.21 33.02
C SER A 310 -4.23 -2.75 31.60
N LEU A 311 -4.10 -3.71 30.67
CA LEU A 311 -4.74 -3.74 29.35
C LEU A 311 -6.25 -3.49 29.45
N PRO A 312 -6.84 -2.70 28.54
CA PRO A 312 -8.23 -2.87 28.17
C PRO A 312 -8.31 -3.63 26.83
N ARG A 313 -8.93 -4.81 26.86
CA ARG A 313 -9.63 -5.36 25.70
C ARG A 313 -10.76 -4.38 25.36
N GLN A 314 -10.88 -3.97 24.10
CA GLN A 314 -12.15 -3.42 23.61
C GLN A 314 -12.67 -4.30 22.47
N GLN A 315 -13.73 -5.03 22.82
CA GLN A 315 -14.68 -5.65 21.91
C GLN A 315 -15.55 -4.55 21.32
N CYS A 316 -15.67 -4.48 19.99
CA CYS A 316 -16.75 -3.74 19.36
C CYS A 316 -18.06 -4.50 19.62
N LYS A 317 -18.90 -3.95 20.51
CA LYS A 317 -20.30 -4.33 20.65
C LYS A 317 -21.10 -3.60 19.57
N LEU A 318 -21.74 -4.37 18.71
CA LEU A 318 -22.89 -3.91 17.94
C LEU A 318 -24.11 -3.87 18.87
N VAL A 319 -24.81 -2.74 18.91
CA VAL A 319 -26.13 -2.61 19.56
C VAL A 319 -26.91 -1.51 18.83
N PRO A 320 -28.23 -1.68 18.64
CA PRO A 320 -28.94 -2.74 17.93
C PRO A 320 -29.34 -2.32 16.50
#